data_AF-K0Q430-F1
#
_entry.id   AF-K0Q430-F1
#
_cell.length_a   1.000
_cell.length_b   1.000
_cell.length_c   1.000
_cell.angle_alpha   90.00
_cell.angle_beta   90.00
_cell.angle_gamma   90.00
#
_symmetry.space_group_name_H-M   'P 1'
#
loop_
_entity.id
_entity.type
_entity.pdbx_description
1 polymer ?
#
loop_
_entity_poly.entity_id
_entity_poly.type
_entity_poly.pdbx_seq_one_letter_code
_entity_poly.pdbx_strand_id
1 'polypeptide(L)'
;MKRLRFTEEQIIGILKEQEAGAKTADICRKHGISDATFYKYKAKYGGMDVSDARKLKALEDENAKLKKLLTESMLDNAILKDVASKNVWSASVQGSRHRR
;
A
#
# COMPACT_ATOMS: atom_id res chain seq x y z
N MET A 1 -11.39 -2.12 -0.42
CA MET A 1 -10.68 -3.35 -0.85
C MET A 1 -11.73 -4.45 -1.08
N LYS A 2 -11.77 -5.11 -2.24
CA LYS A 2 -12.66 -6.27 -2.42
C LYS A 2 -12.27 -7.32 -1.38
N ARG A 3 -13.23 -7.83 -0.60
CA ARG A 3 -12.99 -8.93 0.34
C ARG A 3 -12.52 -10.13 -0.47
N LEU A 4 -11.26 -10.54 -0.27
CA LEU A 4 -10.78 -11.80 -0.80
C LEU A 4 -11.46 -12.94 -0.01
N ARG A 5 -11.76 -14.04 -0.69
CA ARG A 5 -12.36 -15.24 -0.08
C ARG A 5 -11.41 -15.92 0.92
N PHE A 6 -10.11 -15.79 0.69
CA PHE A 6 -9.04 -16.31 1.55
C PHE A 6 -8.09 -15.19 1.96
N THR A 7 -7.59 -15.25 3.20
CA THR A 7 -6.49 -14.38 3.64
C THR A 7 -5.16 -14.82 3.03
N GLU A 8 -4.16 -13.96 3.08
CA GLU A 8 -2.84 -14.28 2.53
C GLU A 8 -2.19 -15.44 3.30
N GLU A 9 -2.39 -15.50 4.62
CA GLU A 9 -1.91 -16.62 5.43
C GLU A 9 -2.60 -17.94 5.07
N GLN A 10 -3.90 -17.91 4.78
CA GLN A 10 -4.64 -19.09 4.32
C GLN A 10 -4.13 -19.55 2.96
N ILE A 11 -3.86 -18.62 2.04
CA ILE A 11 -3.29 -18.92 0.72
C ILE A 11 -1.92 -19.58 0.85
N ILE A 12 -1.04 -19.05 1.70
CA ILE A 12 0.28 -19.65 1.96
C ILE A 12 0.15 -21.04 2.57
N GLY A 13 -0.80 -21.25 3.48
CA GLY A 13 -1.12 -22.58 4.01
C GLY A 13 -1.50 -23.58 2.92
N ILE A 14 -2.36 -23.18 1.98
CA ILE A 14 -2.76 -24.00 0.83
C ILE A 14 -1.55 -24.37 -0.05
N LEU A 15 -0.64 -23.43 -0.29
CA LEU A 15 0.57 -23.69 -1.08
C LEU A 15 1.52 -24.65 -0.35
N LYS A 16 1.66 -24.53 0.97
CA LYS A 16 2.47 -25.43 1.80
C LYS A 16 1.95 -26.88 1.78
N GLU A 17 0.64 -27.10 1.66
CA GLU A 17 0.10 -28.46 1.46
C GLU A 17 0.66 -29.10 0.17
N GLN A 18 0.81 -28.32 -0.91
CA GLN A 18 1.42 -28.81 -2.15
C GLN A 18 2.92 -29.06 -1.99
N GLU A 19 3.64 -28.17 -1.29
CA GLU A 19 5.07 -28.35 -0.99
C GLU A 19 5.33 -29.57 -0.11
N ALA A 20 4.39 -29.92 0.77
CA ALA A 20 4.41 -31.15 1.57
C ALA A 20 4.04 -32.42 0.78
N GLY A 21 3.77 -32.30 -0.53
CA GLY A 21 3.57 -33.44 -1.44
C GLY A 21 2.11 -33.75 -1.81
N ALA A 22 1.13 -32.96 -1.37
CA ALA A 22 -0.25 -33.16 -1.81
C ALA A 22 -0.43 -32.78 -3.29
N LYS A 23 -1.26 -33.54 -4.01
CA LYS A 23 -1.56 -33.26 -5.43
C LYS A 23 -2.42 -32.02 -5.56
N THR A 24 -2.09 -31.16 -6.52
CA THR A 24 -2.84 -29.91 -6.79
C THR A 24 -4.34 -30.16 -6.98
N ALA A 25 -4.74 -31.21 -7.69
CA ALA A 25 -6.15 -31.55 -7.90
C ALA A 25 -6.91 -31.81 -6.59
N ASP A 26 -6.26 -32.42 -5.61
CA ASP A 26 -6.89 -32.73 -4.32
C ASP A 26 -6.98 -31.47 -3.44
N ILE A 27 -5.95 -30.62 -3.48
CA ILE A 27 -5.95 -29.30 -2.83
C ILE A 27 -7.07 -28.42 -3.39
N CYS A 28 -7.20 -28.35 -4.71
CA CYS A 28 -8.22 -27.57 -5.40
C CYS A 28 -9.64 -28.02 -5.01
N ARG A 29 -9.88 -29.33 -4.94
CA ARG A 29 -11.16 -29.88 -4.46
C ARG A 29 -11.40 -29.57 -2.98
N LYS A 30 -10.40 -29.79 -2.12
CA LYS A 30 -10.49 -29.58 -0.67
C LYS A 30 -10.82 -28.13 -0.32
N HIS A 31 -10.17 -27.17 -0.98
CA HIS A 31 -10.32 -25.75 -0.70
C HIS A 31 -11.36 -25.06 -1.61
N GLY A 32 -11.98 -25.79 -2.54
CA GLY A 32 -12.98 -25.25 -3.45
C GLY A 32 -12.45 -24.13 -4.34
N ILE A 33 -11.22 -24.30 -4.84
CA ILE A 33 -10.54 -23.38 -5.76
C ILE A 33 -10.24 -24.10 -7.08
N SER A 34 -10.17 -23.35 -8.18
CA SER A 34 -9.75 -23.90 -9.47
C SER A 34 -8.23 -23.99 -9.56
N ASP A 35 -7.71 -24.88 -10.42
CA ASP A 35 -6.28 -24.98 -10.71
C ASP A 35 -5.70 -23.63 -11.15
N ALA A 36 -6.43 -22.89 -11.99
CA ALA A 36 -6.04 -21.54 -12.41
C ALA A 36 -5.88 -20.57 -11.21
N THR A 37 -6.72 -20.70 -10.18
CA THR A 37 -6.63 -19.90 -8.96
C THR A 37 -5.43 -20.32 -8.12
N PHE A 38 -5.20 -21.63 -7.99
CA PHE A 38 -4.03 -22.18 -7.30
C PHE A 38 -2.71 -21.67 -7.92
N TYR A 39 -2.57 -21.69 -9.25
CA TYR A 39 -1.35 -21.20 -9.90
C TYR A 39 -1.20 -19.67 -9.80
N LYS A 40 -2.30 -18.89 -9.76
CA LYS A 40 -2.24 -17.46 -9.43
C LYS A 40 -1.71 -17.22 -8.02
N TYR A 41 -2.15 -18.02 -7.05
CA TYR A 41 -1.62 -17.97 -5.69
C TYR A 41 -0.14 -18.35 -5.66
N LYS A 42 0.26 -19.42 -6.34
CA LYS A 42 1.66 -19.84 -6.42
C LYS A 42 2.56 -18.78 -7.06
N ALA A 43 2.09 -18.09 -8.10
CA ALA A 43 2.84 -17.01 -8.72
C ALA A 43 3.03 -15.79 -7.80
N LYS A 44 2.05 -15.49 -6.94
CA LYS A 44 2.09 -14.33 -6.06
C LYS A 44 2.75 -14.61 -4.70
N TYR A 45 2.55 -15.80 -4.14
CA TYR A 45 2.89 -16.16 -2.76
C TYR A 45 3.78 -17.41 -2.66
N GLY A 46 4.14 -18.05 -3.78
CA GLY A 46 5.02 -19.23 -3.76
C GLY A 46 6.40 -18.90 -3.21
N GLY A 47 6.94 -19.77 -2.34
CA GLY A 47 8.22 -19.55 -1.68
C GLY A 47 8.21 -18.46 -0.59
N MET A 48 7.05 -17.87 -0.28
CA MET A 48 6.89 -16.89 0.80
C MET A 48 6.47 -17.59 2.09
N ASP A 49 7.15 -17.30 3.21
CA ASP A 49 6.67 -17.76 4.52
C ASP A 49 5.56 -16.83 5.06
N VAL A 50 4.75 -17.35 6.00
CA VAL A 50 3.70 -16.58 6.68
C VAL A 50 4.30 -15.35 7.39
N SER A 51 5.51 -15.48 7.92
CA SER A 51 6.22 -14.35 8.55
C SER A 51 6.60 -13.26 7.56
N ASP A 52 6.97 -13.63 6.32
CA ASP A 52 7.29 -12.69 5.24
C ASP A 52 6.04 -11.97 4.74
N ALA A 53 4.92 -12.67 4.60
CA ALA A 53 3.64 -12.06 4.22
C ALA A 53 3.16 -11.03 5.24
N ARG A 54 3.30 -11.33 6.54
CA ARG A 54 2.97 -10.38 7.61
C ARG A 54 3.86 -9.14 7.58
N LYS A 55 5.16 -9.31 7.38
CA LYS A 55 6.11 -8.19 7.24
C LYS A 55 5.78 -7.34 6.02
N LEU A 56 5.48 -7.97 4.88
CA LEU A 56 5.13 -7.27 3.65
C LEU A 56 3.89 -6.39 3.85
N LYS A 57 2.83 -6.94 4.44
CA LYS A 57 1.61 -6.19 4.73
C LYS A 57 1.86 -5.00 5.67
N ALA A 58 2.65 -5.20 6.73
CA ALA A 58 3.00 -4.12 7.65
C ALA A 58 3.77 -3.00 6.94
N LEU A 59 4.71 -3.34 6.06
CA LEU A 59 5.47 -2.38 5.27
C LEU A 59 4.58 -1.66 4.24
N GLU A 60 3.61 -2.34 3.62
CA GLU A 60 2.65 -1.72 2.72
C GLU A 60 1.75 -0.72 3.44
N ASP A 61 1.24 -1.08 4.62
CA ASP A 61 0.42 -0.20 5.47
C ASP A 61 1.20 1.03 5.94
N GLU A 62 2.46 0.84 6.36
CA GLU A 62 3.33 1.94 6.78
C GLU A 62 3.67 2.85 5.60
N ASN A 63 4.00 2.31 4.44
CA ASN A 63 4.27 3.08 3.22
C ASN A 63 3.05 3.89 2.78
N ALA A 64 1.84 3.31 2.86
CA ALA A 64 0.61 4.04 2.58
C ALA A 64 0.40 5.22 3.54
N LYS A 65 0.67 5.02 4.84
CA LYS A 65 0.60 6.08 5.85
C LYS A 65 1.64 7.17 5.61
N LEU A 66 2.89 6.79 5.33
CA LEU A 66 3.99 7.73 5.05
C LEU A 66 3.71 8.57 3.81
N LYS A 67 3.22 7.96 2.73
CA LYS A 67 2.82 8.69 1.51
C LYS A 67 1.74 9.73 1.80
N LYS A 68 0.72 9.37 2.59
CA LYS A 68 -0.35 10.29 2.98
C LYS A 68 0.21 11.50 3.75
N LEU A 69 1.00 11.24 4.80
CA LEU A 69 1.61 12.30 5.62
C LEU A 69 2.53 13.20 4.81
N LEU A 70 3.28 12.62 3.85
CA LEU A 70 4.13 13.38 2.95
C LEU A 70 3.30 14.32 2.05
N THR A 71 2.23 13.83 1.43
CA THR A 71 1.35 14.70 0.63
C THR A 71 0.72 15.82 1.45
N GLU A 72 0.23 15.52 2.66
CA GLU A 72 -0.33 16.53 3.57
C GLU A 72 0.73 17.59 3.91
N SER A 73 1.93 17.16 4.30
CA SER A 73 3.04 18.09 4.63
C SER A 73 3.48 18.94 3.43
N MET A 74 3.50 18.36 2.22
CA MET A 74 3.84 19.09 0.99
C MET A 74 2.78 20.14 0.64
N LEU A 75 1.49 19.82 0.84
CA LEU A 75 0.40 20.77 0.64
C LEU A 75 0.48 21.93 1.64
N ASP A 76 0.68 21.63 2.92
CA ASP A 76 0.84 22.67 3.95
C ASP A 76 2.03 23.58 3.65
N ASN A 77 3.17 23.01 3.22
CA ASN A 77 4.34 23.79 2.84
C ASN A 77 4.06 24.71 1.63
N ALA A 78 3.32 24.23 0.64
CA ALA A 78 2.95 25.02 -0.52
C ALA A 78 2.02 26.19 -0.13
N ILE A 79 1.03 25.94 0.72
CA ILE A 79 0.11 26.97 1.24
C ILE A 79 0.90 28.03 2.02
N LEU A 80 1.80 27.62 2.92
CA LEU A 80 2.61 28.54 3.71
C LEU A 80 3.50 29.43 2.82
N LYS A 81 4.10 28.86 1.77
CA LYS A 81 4.89 29.63 0.80
C LYS A 81 4.06 30.62 -0.01
N ASP A 82 2.85 30.23 -0.42
CA ASP A 82 1.92 31.13 -1.13
C ASP A 82 1.48 32.31 -0.25
N VAL A 83 1.09 32.04 1.00
CA VAL A 83 0.74 33.08 1.97
C VAL A 83 1.92 34.02 2.25
N ALA A 84 3.11 33.47 2.48
CA ALA A 84 4.32 34.27 2.69
C ALA A 84 4.61 35.19 1.49
N SER A 85 4.48 34.66 0.27
CA SER A 85 4.69 35.42 -0.97
C SER A 85 3.69 36.57 -1.12
N LYS A 86 2.40 36.34 -0.81
CA LYS A 86 1.35 37.36 -0.83
C LYS A 86 1.55 38.44 0.24
N ASN A 87 2.03 38.08 1.42
CA ASN A 87 2.32 39.02 2.49
C ASN A 87 3.50 39.95 2.13
N VAL A 88 4.57 39.39 1.54
CA VAL A 88 5.71 40.17 1.03
C VAL A 88 5.27 41.16 -0.05
N TRP A 89 4.43 40.70 -0.99
CA TRP A 89 3.84 41.57 -2.02
C TRP A 89 2.99 42.70 -1.42
N SER A 90 2.17 42.40 -0.43
CA SER A 90 1.31 43.40 0.20
C SER A 90 2.13 44.48 0.94
N ALA A 91 3.21 44.07 1.63
CA ALA A 91 4.12 44.97 2.32
C ALA A 91 4.87 45.91 1.35
N SER A 92 5.32 45.42 0.20
CA SER A 92 6.03 46.24 -0.79
C SER A 92 5.12 47.27 -1.47
N VAL A 93 3.85 46.93 -1.71
CA VAL A 93 2.83 47.84 -2.25
C VAL A 93 2.50 48.97 -1.25
N GLN A 94 2.38 48.66 0.04
CA GLN A 94 2.11 49.66 1.08
C GLN A 94 3.29 50.63 1.27
N GLY A 95 4.53 50.12 1.28
CA GLY A 95 5.73 50.96 1.38
C GLY A 95 5.92 51.91 0.20
N SER A 96 5.44 51.53 -0.99
CA SER A 96 5.52 52.36 -2.21
C SER A 96 4.45 53.46 -2.26
N ARG A 97 3.27 53.23 -1.66
CA ARG A 97 2.20 54.22 -1.54
C ARG A 97 2.50 55.35 -0.56
N HIS A 98 3.29 55.09 0.49
CA HIS A 98 3.68 56.08 1.49
C HIS A 98 4.82 57.01 1.06
N ARG A 99 5.45 56.75 -0.10
CA ARG A 99 6.58 57.54 -0.64
C ARG A 99 6.20 58.42 -1.84
N ARG A 100 4.91 58.55 -2.17
CA ARG A 100 4.39 59.46 -3.21
C ARG A 100 3.69 60.65 -2.59
#